data_AF-A0A950E6P9-F1
#
_entry.id   AF-A0A950E6P9-F1
#
_cell.length_a   1.000
_cell.length_b   1.000
_cell.length_c   1.000
_cell.angle_alpha   90.00
_cell.angle_beta   90.00
_cell.angle_gamma   90.00
#
_symmetry.space_group_name_H-M   'P 1'
#
loop_
_entity.id
_entity.type
_entity.pdbx_description
1 polymer ?
#
loop_
_entity_poly.entity_id
_entity_poly.type
_entity_poly.pdbx_seq_one_letter_code
_entity_poly.pdbx_strand_id
1 'polypeptide(L)'
;MLQHNVLTRLDSALIAVAGTAPANSIAVSTGALIAAVGLYGPGALLLGALVMFGLAVAYYYLNAWRSDAGASYAWVGRALNPQLGFLAGWSILVANTIFMVAGSFPAASATLDLIAPQLSSNIVAVTAVGALYFVLINVIVLVGIRTTAYFQRIVTGFEIVGLAALATIGLFKAFTSGHAALHLGWFSPIPPSGFAGVTAGAIVALFYFWGWDVTANLSEETVDRSRAPGIGGLRGMFILLALFIAMQL
;
A
#
# COMPACT_ATOMS: atom_id res chain seq x y z
N MET A 1 9.17 -25.23 3.35
CA MET A 1 9.67 -25.70 2.05
C MET A 1 9.23 -24.69 1.01
N LEU A 2 10.17 -24.08 0.26
CA LEU A 2 9.84 -23.11 -0.80
C LEU A 2 9.09 -23.84 -1.92
N GLN A 3 7.88 -23.39 -2.23
CA GLN A 3 7.08 -23.96 -3.32
C GLN A 3 7.17 -23.03 -4.53
N HIS A 4 7.80 -23.50 -5.61
CA HIS A 4 7.89 -22.74 -6.85
C HIS A 4 6.53 -22.71 -7.58
N ASN A 5 6.28 -21.61 -8.31
CA ASN A 5 5.10 -21.43 -9.17
C ASN A 5 3.75 -21.51 -8.44
N VAL A 6 3.69 -21.06 -7.20
CA VAL A 6 2.44 -21.02 -6.42
C VAL A 6 1.62 -19.77 -6.73
N LEU A 7 2.29 -18.65 -6.97
CA LEU A 7 1.63 -17.36 -7.20
C LEU A 7 1.45 -17.10 -8.69
N THR A 8 0.21 -16.78 -9.10
CA THR A 8 -0.08 -16.36 -10.47
C THR A 8 0.25 -14.88 -10.68
N ARG A 9 0.27 -14.44 -11.95
CA ARG A 9 0.46 -13.02 -12.30
C ARG A 9 -0.63 -12.10 -11.72
N LEU A 10 -1.83 -12.64 -11.50
CA LEU A 10 -2.92 -11.89 -10.85
C LEU A 10 -2.69 -11.80 -9.34
N ASP A 11 -2.23 -12.90 -8.72
CA ASP A 11 -1.88 -12.89 -7.30
C ASP A 11 -0.76 -11.89 -7.04
N SER A 12 0.26 -11.79 -7.90
CA SER A 12 1.28 -10.74 -7.78
C SER A 12 0.71 -9.33 -7.79
N ALA A 13 -0.24 -9.02 -8.69
CA ALA A 13 -0.86 -7.69 -8.73
C ALA A 13 -1.72 -7.43 -7.49
N LEU A 14 -2.48 -8.42 -7.02
CA LEU A 14 -3.30 -8.28 -5.81
C LEU A 14 -2.44 -8.18 -4.56
N ILE A 15 -1.33 -8.91 -4.49
CA ILE A 15 -0.37 -8.83 -3.38
C ILE A 15 0.32 -7.45 -3.37
N ALA A 16 0.58 -6.86 -4.54
CA ALA A 16 1.06 -5.48 -4.62
C ALA A 16 0.05 -4.49 -4.01
N VAL A 17 -1.23 -4.64 -4.35
CA VAL A 17 -2.31 -3.80 -3.78
C VAL A 17 -2.45 -4.07 -2.28
N ALA A 18 -2.42 -5.33 -1.86
CA ALA A 18 -2.51 -5.76 -0.47
C ALA A 18 -1.36 -5.20 0.38
N GLY A 19 -0.15 -5.19 -0.17
CA GLY A 19 1.04 -4.65 0.48
C GLY A 19 0.92 -3.16 0.80
N THR A 20 0.19 -2.41 -0.03
CA THR A 20 -0.13 -1.00 0.20
C THR A 20 -1.36 -0.78 1.09
N ALA A 21 -2.26 -1.78 1.20
CA ALA A 21 -3.49 -1.73 2.00
C ALA A 21 -4.26 -0.41 1.79
N PRO A 22 -4.82 -0.18 0.59
CA PRO A 22 -5.35 1.12 0.18
C PRO A 22 -6.36 1.73 1.15
N ALA A 23 -7.22 0.93 1.78
CA ALA A 23 -8.20 1.45 2.73
C ALA A 23 -7.54 2.01 3.99
N ASN A 24 -6.52 1.33 4.52
CA ASN A 24 -5.75 1.83 5.65
C ASN A 24 -4.95 3.09 5.27
N SER A 25 -4.30 3.07 4.11
CA SER A 25 -3.53 4.22 3.60
C SER A 25 -4.42 5.46 3.42
N ILE A 26 -5.62 5.29 2.86
CA ILE A 26 -6.61 6.37 2.78
C ILE A 26 -7.02 6.83 4.18
N ALA A 27 -7.40 5.91 5.07
CA ALA A 27 -7.91 6.24 6.40
C ALA A 27 -6.90 7.05 7.23
N VAL A 28 -5.63 6.69 7.18
CA VAL A 28 -4.58 7.34 7.98
C VAL A 28 -4.05 8.62 7.32
N SER A 29 -3.98 8.67 5.99
CA SER A 29 -3.24 9.74 5.30
C SER A 29 -4.10 10.82 4.66
N THR A 30 -5.40 10.58 4.44
CA THR A 30 -6.28 11.57 3.78
C THR A 30 -6.38 12.88 4.55
N GLY A 31 -6.50 12.82 5.88
CA GLY A 31 -6.52 14.02 6.71
C GLY A 31 -5.22 14.82 6.60
N ALA A 32 -4.07 14.14 6.63
CA ALA A 32 -2.77 14.78 6.47
C ALA A 32 -2.58 15.39 5.07
N LEU A 33 -3.06 14.71 4.02
CA LEU A 33 -2.98 15.20 2.64
C LEU A 33 -3.81 16.47 2.47
N ILE A 34 -5.06 16.46 2.96
CA ILE A 34 -5.93 17.65 2.94
C ILE A 34 -5.32 18.79 3.76
N ALA A 35 -4.72 18.50 4.91
CA ALA A 35 -4.03 19.53 5.70
C ALA A 35 -2.82 20.13 4.96
N ALA A 36 -2.09 19.33 4.16
CA ALA A 36 -0.92 19.77 3.43
C ALA A 36 -1.25 20.58 2.16
N VAL A 37 -2.24 20.14 1.38
CA VAL A 37 -2.51 20.69 0.03
C VAL A 37 -3.97 21.08 -0.23
N GLY A 38 -4.85 20.95 0.76
CA GLY A 38 -6.28 21.22 0.61
C GLY A 38 -6.91 20.35 -0.47
N LEU A 39 -7.63 20.98 -1.40
CA LEU A 39 -8.30 20.31 -2.51
C LEU A 39 -7.34 19.81 -3.61
N TYR A 40 -6.05 20.12 -3.54
CA TYR A 40 -5.04 19.71 -4.53
C TYR A 40 -4.47 18.30 -4.26
N GLY A 41 -5.16 17.50 -3.43
CA GLY A 41 -4.81 16.12 -3.13
C GLY A 41 -4.60 15.24 -4.38
N PRO A 42 -5.49 15.27 -5.39
CA PRO A 42 -5.30 14.52 -6.63
C PRO A 42 -3.99 14.87 -7.35
N GLY A 43 -3.64 16.15 -7.44
CA GLY A 43 -2.38 16.60 -8.06
C GLY A 43 -1.15 16.12 -7.31
N ALA A 44 -1.18 16.16 -5.97
CA ALA A 44 -0.10 15.62 -5.12
C ALA A 44 0.05 14.11 -5.29
N LEU A 45 -1.05 13.35 -5.37
CA LEU A 45 -1.04 11.91 -5.62
C LEU A 45 -0.50 11.57 -7.01
N LEU A 46 -0.83 12.35 -8.05
CA LEU A 46 -0.26 12.17 -9.39
C LEU A 46 1.26 12.40 -9.41
N LEU A 47 1.73 13.43 -8.71
CA LEU A 47 3.17 13.69 -8.57
C LEU A 47 3.88 12.56 -7.82
N GLY A 48 3.31 12.11 -6.69
CA GLY A 48 3.84 10.97 -5.93
C GLY A 48 3.84 9.69 -6.76
N ALA A 49 2.77 9.43 -7.50
CA ALA A 49 2.67 8.30 -8.41
C ALA A 49 3.76 8.33 -9.47
N LEU A 50 4.04 9.48 -10.08
CA LEU A 50 5.11 9.61 -11.08
C LEU A 50 6.46 9.15 -10.52
N VAL A 51 6.82 9.60 -9.32
CA VAL A 51 8.07 9.19 -8.65
C VAL A 51 8.06 7.69 -8.36
N MET A 52 6.96 7.18 -7.80
CA MET A 52 6.85 5.77 -7.40
C MET A 52 6.82 4.83 -8.62
N PHE A 53 6.22 5.24 -9.74
CA PHE A 53 6.24 4.47 -10.98
C PHE A 53 7.67 4.37 -11.53
N GLY A 54 8.46 5.44 -11.42
CA GLY A 54 9.89 5.40 -11.73
C GLY A 54 10.63 4.34 -10.91
N LEU A 55 10.37 4.28 -9.60
CA LEU A 55 10.93 3.25 -8.71
C LEU A 55 10.43 1.84 -9.07
N ALA A 56 9.15 1.68 -9.39
CA ALA A 56 8.59 0.38 -9.80
C ALA A 56 9.17 -0.13 -11.12
N VAL A 57 9.43 0.76 -12.07
CA VAL A 57 10.15 0.41 -13.31
C VAL A 57 11.58 -0.02 -12.98
N ALA A 58 12.28 0.69 -12.08
CA ALA A 58 13.61 0.28 -11.64
C ALA A 58 13.59 -1.12 -10.98
N TYR A 59 12.64 -1.38 -10.09
CA TYR A 59 12.45 -2.69 -9.46
C TYR A 59 12.12 -3.79 -10.49
N TYR A 60 11.33 -3.48 -11.53
CA TYR A 60 11.07 -4.42 -12.62
C TYR A 60 12.38 -4.83 -13.32
N TYR A 61 13.24 -3.88 -13.67
CA TYR A 61 14.52 -4.18 -14.31
C TYR A 61 15.50 -4.90 -13.38
N LEU A 62 15.55 -4.53 -12.10
CA LEU A 62 16.39 -5.22 -11.10
C LEU A 62 15.93 -6.67 -10.87
N ASN A 63 14.62 -6.92 -10.79
CA ASN A 63 14.07 -8.26 -10.67
C ASN A 63 14.29 -9.09 -11.94
N ALA A 64 14.26 -8.46 -13.12
CA ALA A 64 14.58 -9.11 -14.39
C ALA A 64 16.08 -9.45 -14.50
N TRP A 65 16.96 -8.59 -13.95
CA TRP A 65 18.38 -8.89 -13.84
C TRP A 65 18.63 -10.07 -12.90
N ARG A 66 17.98 -10.05 -11.73
CA ARG A 66 18.11 -11.15 -10.76
C ARG A 66 16.87 -11.27 -9.87
N SER A 67 16.13 -12.34 -10.07
CA SER A 67 15.00 -12.71 -9.21
C SER A 67 15.54 -13.44 -7.98
N ASP A 68 15.41 -12.81 -6.82
CA ASP A 68 15.94 -13.25 -5.55
C ASP A 68 14.99 -12.72 -4.46
N ALA A 69 14.57 -13.57 -3.52
CA ALA A 69 13.65 -13.16 -2.45
C ALA A 69 14.23 -12.05 -1.55
N GLY A 70 15.56 -11.87 -1.55
CA GLY A 70 16.24 -10.76 -0.89
C GLY A 70 16.02 -9.39 -1.54
N ALA A 71 15.46 -9.31 -2.76
CA ALA A 71 15.12 -8.08 -3.47
C ALA A 71 16.19 -6.97 -3.31
N SER A 72 15.86 -5.82 -2.72
CA SER A 72 16.75 -4.67 -2.53
C SER A 72 18.05 -5.00 -1.79
N TYR A 73 18.02 -5.91 -0.80
CA TYR A 73 19.24 -6.38 -0.14
C TYR A 73 20.19 -7.07 -1.13
N ALA A 74 19.65 -8.00 -1.93
CA ALA A 74 20.42 -8.77 -2.89
C ALA A 74 20.92 -7.91 -4.06
N TRP A 75 20.09 -6.98 -4.55
CA TRP A 75 20.43 -6.12 -5.68
C TRP A 75 21.50 -5.10 -5.30
N VAL A 76 21.30 -4.36 -4.20
CA VAL A 76 22.28 -3.36 -3.72
C VAL A 76 23.58 -4.03 -3.29
N GLY A 77 23.48 -5.16 -2.59
CA GLY A 77 24.61 -5.96 -2.11
C GLY A 77 25.58 -6.38 -3.23
N ARG A 78 25.02 -6.65 -4.43
CA ARG A 78 25.80 -7.09 -5.59
C ARG A 78 26.14 -5.98 -6.58
N ALA A 79 25.27 -4.99 -6.75
CA ALA A 79 25.50 -3.92 -7.71
C ALA A 79 26.47 -2.85 -7.16
N LEU A 80 26.42 -2.58 -5.85
CA LEU A 80 27.21 -1.51 -5.21
C LEU A 80 28.25 -2.09 -4.25
N ASN A 81 27.83 -2.53 -3.08
CA ASN A 81 28.69 -3.24 -2.12
C ASN A 81 27.85 -4.06 -1.10
N PRO A 82 28.45 -5.05 -0.44
CA PRO A 82 27.73 -5.87 0.55
C PRO A 82 27.21 -5.08 1.76
N GLN A 83 27.89 -4.00 2.17
CA GLN A 83 27.54 -3.21 3.35
C GLN A 83 26.31 -2.33 3.11
N LEU A 84 26.18 -1.69 1.95
CA LEU A 84 24.98 -0.95 1.55
C LEU A 84 23.83 -1.91 1.28
N GLY A 85 24.12 -3.12 0.75
CA GLY A 85 23.12 -4.19 0.64
C GLY A 85 22.51 -4.52 2.00
N PHE A 86 23.37 -4.76 3.00
CA PHE A 86 22.95 -4.97 4.38
C PHE A 86 22.10 -3.81 4.92
N LEU A 87 22.54 -2.56 4.76
CA LEU A 87 21.77 -1.39 5.20
C LEU A 87 20.41 -1.28 4.50
N ALA A 88 20.33 -1.54 3.19
CA ALA A 88 19.08 -1.51 2.43
C ALA A 88 18.10 -2.60 2.89
N GLY A 89 18.58 -3.79 3.22
CA GLY A 89 17.76 -4.85 3.80
C GLY A 89 17.26 -4.49 5.21
N TRP A 90 18.15 -3.96 6.06
CA TRP A 90 17.81 -3.58 7.42
C TRP A 90 16.83 -2.41 7.49
N SER A 91 16.94 -1.42 6.61
CA SER A 91 16.00 -0.30 6.58
C SER A 91 14.58 -0.77 6.31
N ILE A 92 14.39 -1.72 5.39
CA ILE A 92 13.07 -2.28 5.08
C ILE A 92 12.56 -3.13 6.25
N LEU A 93 13.42 -3.95 6.87
CA LEU A 93 13.03 -4.79 8.02
C LEU A 93 12.55 -3.94 9.20
N VAL A 94 13.32 -2.91 9.56
CA VAL A 94 12.96 -1.99 10.66
C VAL A 94 11.68 -1.22 10.33
N ALA A 95 11.58 -0.68 9.11
CA ALA A 95 10.38 0.05 8.69
C ALA A 95 9.12 -0.83 8.74
N ASN A 96 9.19 -2.06 8.24
CA ASN A 96 8.07 -3.01 8.26
C ASN A 96 7.71 -3.42 9.69
N THR A 97 8.69 -3.57 10.59
CA THR A 97 8.45 -3.91 12.00
C THR A 97 7.66 -2.81 12.70
N ILE A 98 8.04 -1.55 12.49
CA ILE A 98 7.32 -0.39 13.02
C ILE A 98 5.90 -0.33 12.42
N PHE A 99 5.78 -0.57 11.11
CA PHE A 99 4.50 -0.55 10.42
C PHE A 99 3.53 -1.64 10.89
N MET A 100 4.01 -2.84 11.24
CA MET A 100 3.16 -3.91 11.80
C MET A 100 2.45 -3.49 13.10
N VAL A 101 3.15 -2.73 13.96
CA VAL A 101 2.57 -2.18 15.19
C VAL A 101 1.54 -1.09 14.84
N ALA A 102 1.90 -0.18 13.93
CA ALA A 102 1.04 0.91 13.49
C ALA A 102 -0.25 0.40 12.80
N GLY A 103 -0.21 -0.74 12.11
CA GLY A 103 -1.37 -1.33 11.43
C GLY A 103 -2.28 -2.16 12.35
N SER A 104 -1.75 -2.73 13.44
CA SER A 104 -2.54 -3.54 14.37
C SER A 104 -3.52 -2.71 15.20
N PHE A 105 -3.16 -1.45 15.50
CA PHE A 105 -4.00 -0.54 16.28
C PHE A 105 -5.31 -0.16 15.57
N PRO A 106 -5.31 0.36 14.31
CA PRO A 106 -6.52 0.69 13.58
C PRO A 106 -7.45 -0.52 13.36
N ALA A 107 -6.88 -1.69 13.11
CA ALA A 107 -7.65 -2.92 12.96
C ALA A 107 -8.41 -3.28 14.26
N ALA A 108 -7.73 -3.15 15.41
CA ALA A 108 -8.33 -3.41 16.71
C ALA A 108 -9.39 -2.37 17.09
N SER A 109 -9.11 -1.09 16.90
CA SER A 109 -10.05 -0.02 17.22
C SER A 109 -11.31 -0.10 16.36
N ALA A 110 -11.17 -0.31 15.03
CA ALA A 110 -12.30 -0.46 14.13
C ALA A 110 -13.17 -1.69 14.45
N THR A 111 -12.55 -2.79 14.90
CA THR A 111 -13.28 -3.99 15.33
C THR A 111 -14.08 -3.73 16.60
N LEU A 112 -13.49 -3.04 17.57
CA LEU A 112 -14.18 -2.68 18.81
C LEU A 112 -15.29 -1.66 18.55
N ASP A 113 -15.08 -0.66 17.69
CA ASP A 113 -16.12 0.29 17.29
C ASP A 113 -17.32 -0.40 16.64
N LEU A 114 -17.12 -1.53 15.96
CA LEU A 114 -18.21 -2.28 15.33
C LEU A 114 -18.97 -3.19 16.31
N ILE A 115 -18.27 -3.88 17.21
CA ILE A 115 -18.83 -4.97 18.03
C ILE A 115 -19.12 -4.53 19.47
N ALA A 116 -18.25 -3.70 20.04
CA ALA A 116 -18.32 -3.25 21.42
C ALA A 116 -17.82 -1.80 21.55
N PRO A 117 -18.56 -0.80 21.03
CA PRO A 117 -18.13 0.60 20.96
C PRO A 117 -17.70 1.18 22.31
N GLN A 118 -18.31 0.70 23.40
CA GLN A 118 -17.96 1.07 24.76
C GLN A 118 -16.52 0.70 25.19
N LEU A 119 -15.87 -0.23 24.47
CA LEU A 119 -14.51 -0.68 24.74
C LEU A 119 -13.47 -0.09 23.79
N SER A 120 -13.85 0.66 22.76
CA SER A 120 -12.89 1.15 21.75
C SER A 120 -11.92 2.20 22.27
N SER A 121 -12.29 2.92 23.33
CA SER A 121 -11.40 3.85 24.03
C SER A 121 -10.55 3.18 25.13
N ASN A 122 -10.79 1.90 25.43
CA ASN A 122 -10.04 1.18 26.45
C ASN A 122 -8.74 0.61 25.86
N ILE A 123 -7.61 1.18 26.29
CA ILE A 123 -6.26 0.79 25.84
C ILE A 123 -6.02 -0.72 25.99
N VAL A 124 -6.49 -1.33 27.09
CA VAL A 124 -6.29 -2.77 27.34
C VAL A 124 -7.09 -3.60 26.36
N ALA A 125 -8.33 -3.21 26.07
CA ALA A 125 -9.18 -3.92 25.11
C ALA A 125 -8.62 -3.82 23.68
N VAL A 126 -8.22 -2.62 23.26
CA VAL A 126 -7.61 -2.39 21.94
C VAL A 126 -6.30 -3.18 21.80
N THR A 127 -5.46 -3.17 22.83
CA THR A 127 -4.19 -3.91 22.83
C THR A 127 -4.43 -5.42 22.76
N ALA A 128 -5.40 -5.95 23.51
CA ALA A 128 -5.72 -7.38 23.51
C ALA A 128 -6.24 -7.84 22.13
N VAL A 129 -7.14 -7.06 21.51
CA VAL A 129 -7.66 -7.36 20.17
C VAL A 129 -6.55 -7.24 19.12
N GLY A 130 -5.70 -6.22 19.20
CA GLY A 130 -4.57 -6.05 18.28
C GLY A 130 -3.56 -7.20 18.39
N ALA A 131 -3.23 -7.62 19.61
CA ALA A 131 -2.37 -8.77 19.85
C ALA A 131 -2.98 -10.08 19.32
N LEU A 132 -4.30 -10.26 19.46
CA LEU A 132 -5.01 -11.39 18.88
C LEU A 132 -4.88 -11.40 17.35
N TYR A 133 -5.14 -10.28 16.68
CA TYR A 133 -4.98 -10.18 15.21
C TYR A 133 -3.55 -10.46 14.77
N PHE A 134 -2.55 -9.94 15.49
CA PHE A 134 -1.15 -10.21 15.20
C PHE A 134 -0.82 -11.71 15.27
N VAL A 135 -1.27 -12.40 16.33
CA VAL A 135 -1.07 -13.85 16.47
C VAL A 135 -1.79 -14.62 15.36
N LEU A 136 -3.03 -14.25 15.01
CA LEU A 136 -3.78 -14.90 13.94
C LEU A 136 -3.09 -14.77 12.58
N ILE A 137 -2.64 -13.56 12.22
CA ILE A 137 -1.92 -13.32 10.97
C ILE A 137 -0.59 -14.08 10.98
N ASN A 138 0.13 -14.08 12.09
CA ASN A 138 1.37 -14.85 12.21
C ASN A 138 1.13 -16.35 11.98
N VAL A 139 0.07 -16.92 12.55
CA VAL A 139 -0.32 -18.32 12.29
C VAL A 139 -0.62 -18.55 10.80
N ILE A 140 -1.36 -17.64 10.13
CA ILE A 140 -1.65 -17.75 8.69
C ILE A 140 -0.36 -17.75 7.86
N VAL A 141 0.61 -16.89 8.21
CA VAL A 141 1.92 -16.82 7.55
C VAL A 141 2.70 -18.12 7.78
N LEU A 142 2.67 -18.68 9.00
CA LEU A 142 3.34 -19.95 9.34
C LEU A 142 2.74 -21.16 8.61
N VAL A 143 1.44 -21.15 8.32
CA VAL A 143 0.77 -22.22 7.54
C VAL A 143 1.29 -22.28 6.10
N GLY A 144 1.75 -21.16 5.55
CA GLY A 144 2.51 -21.10 4.30
C GLY A 144 1.92 -20.16 3.25
N ILE A 145 2.76 -19.79 2.28
CA ILE A 145 2.48 -18.71 1.32
C ILE A 145 1.19 -18.94 0.51
N ARG A 146 0.86 -20.17 0.14
CA ARG A 146 -0.34 -20.45 -0.66
C ARG A 146 -1.62 -20.00 0.06
N THR A 147 -1.70 -20.30 1.35
CA THR A 147 -2.84 -19.92 2.20
C THR A 147 -2.85 -18.41 2.41
N THR A 148 -1.67 -17.82 2.66
CA THR A 148 -1.52 -16.36 2.81
C THR A 148 -1.98 -15.61 1.55
N ALA A 149 -1.55 -16.04 0.36
CA ALA A 149 -1.91 -15.42 -0.90
C ALA A 149 -3.41 -15.55 -1.21
N TYR A 150 -4.01 -16.71 -0.90
CA TYR A 150 -5.45 -16.90 -1.04
C TYR A 150 -6.24 -15.97 -0.11
N PHE A 151 -5.82 -15.87 1.16
CA PHE A 151 -6.42 -14.96 2.13
C PHE A 151 -6.29 -13.49 1.69
N GLN A 152 -5.09 -13.06 1.27
CA GLN A 152 -4.86 -11.71 0.74
C GLN A 152 -5.75 -11.43 -0.48
N ARG A 153 -5.86 -12.38 -1.42
CA ARG A 153 -6.73 -12.24 -2.59
C ARG A 153 -8.18 -11.97 -2.21
N ILE A 154 -8.72 -12.66 -1.21
CA ILE A 154 -10.09 -12.44 -0.74
C ILE A 154 -10.22 -11.08 -0.06
N VAL A 155 -9.34 -10.78 0.90
CA VAL A 155 -9.41 -9.55 1.70
C VAL A 155 -9.22 -8.31 0.81
N THR A 156 -8.20 -8.31 -0.06
CA THR A 156 -7.95 -7.22 -1.01
C THR A 156 -9.07 -7.11 -2.04
N GLY A 157 -9.65 -8.22 -2.49
CA GLY A 157 -10.82 -8.19 -3.37
C GLY A 157 -11.99 -7.46 -2.70
N PHE A 158 -12.29 -7.80 -1.44
CA PHE A 158 -13.34 -7.14 -0.66
C PHE A 158 -13.03 -5.65 -0.43
N GLU A 159 -11.77 -5.33 -0.12
CA GLU A 159 -11.30 -3.95 0.08
C GLU A 159 -11.48 -3.09 -1.18
N ILE A 160 -11.04 -3.57 -2.36
CA ILE A 160 -11.17 -2.85 -3.62
C ILE A 160 -12.66 -2.59 -3.94
N VAL A 161 -13.52 -3.59 -3.74
CA VAL A 161 -14.97 -3.46 -3.98
C VAL A 161 -15.58 -2.45 -3.00
N GLY A 162 -15.22 -2.51 -1.72
CA GLY A 162 -15.70 -1.57 -0.71
C GLY A 162 -15.30 -0.13 -1.02
N LEU A 163 -14.03 0.11 -1.37
CA LEU A 163 -13.53 1.42 -1.77
C LEU A 163 -14.20 1.93 -3.05
N ALA A 164 -14.35 1.09 -4.07
CA ALA A 164 -15.02 1.45 -5.30
C ALA A 164 -16.50 1.83 -5.06
N ALA A 165 -17.19 1.09 -4.18
CA ALA A 165 -18.55 1.42 -3.78
C ALA A 165 -18.63 2.77 -3.06
N LEU A 166 -17.73 3.02 -2.10
CA LEU A 166 -17.66 4.29 -1.38
C LEU A 166 -17.37 5.46 -2.31
N ALA A 167 -16.38 5.34 -3.20
CA ALA A 167 -16.06 6.35 -4.21
C ALA A 167 -17.28 6.64 -5.12
N THR A 168 -17.96 5.60 -5.59
CA THR A 168 -19.15 5.76 -6.44
C THR A 168 -20.29 6.49 -5.72
N ILE A 169 -20.56 6.12 -4.47
CA ILE A 169 -21.59 6.77 -3.64
C ILE A 169 -21.21 8.23 -3.35
N GLY A 170 -19.93 8.49 -3.05
CA GLY A 170 -19.39 9.83 -2.82
C GLY A 170 -19.59 10.73 -4.02
N LEU A 171 -19.14 10.27 -5.20
CA LEU A 171 -19.31 10.99 -6.47
C LEU A 171 -20.79 11.23 -6.79
N PHE A 172 -21.65 10.21 -6.66
CA PHE A 172 -23.09 10.35 -6.91
C PHE A 172 -23.72 11.42 -6.00
N LYS A 173 -23.36 11.43 -4.71
CA LYS A 173 -23.80 12.46 -3.76
C LYS A 173 -23.24 13.84 -4.11
N ALA A 174 -21.98 13.95 -4.52
CA ALA A 174 -21.39 15.22 -4.93
C ALA A 174 -22.14 15.85 -6.11
N PHE A 175 -22.47 15.05 -7.14
CA PHE A 175 -23.23 15.52 -8.31
C PHE A 175 -24.69 15.86 -7.99
N THR A 176 -25.34 15.11 -7.11
CA THR A 176 -26.78 15.29 -6.81
C THR A 176 -27.06 16.37 -5.76
N SER A 177 -26.13 16.59 -4.83
CA SER A 177 -26.30 17.58 -3.74
C SER A 177 -25.84 18.99 -4.12
N GLY A 178 -25.19 19.18 -5.28
CA GLY A 178 -24.71 20.49 -5.74
C GLY A 178 -23.52 21.06 -4.94
N HIS A 179 -22.88 20.28 -4.07
CA HIS A 179 -21.84 20.75 -3.14
C HIS A 179 -20.43 20.79 -3.74
N ALA A 180 -20.17 20.17 -4.89
CA ALA A 180 -18.86 20.26 -5.55
C ALA A 180 -18.98 20.07 -7.07
N ALA A 181 -18.75 21.14 -7.83
CA ALA A 181 -18.32 20.98 -9.22
C ALA A 181 -16.86 20.50 -9.18
N LEU A 182 -16.57 19.35 -9.77
CA LEU A 182 -15.19 18.88 -9.92
C LEU A 182 -14.40 19.95 -10.67
N HIS A 183 -13.37 20.49 -10.03
CA HIS A 183 -12.48 21.47 -10.65
C HIS A 183 -11.20 20.79 -11.12
N LEU A 184 -10.88 20.95 -12.41
CA LEU A 184 -9.63 20.46 -12.99
C LEU A 184 -8.39 21.00 -12.27
N GLY A 185 -8.50 22.15 -11.61
CA GLY A 185 -7.43 22.72 -10.78
C GLY A 185 -6.94 21.81 -9.65
N TRP A 186 -7.77 20.89 -9.14
CA TRP A 186 -7.40 19.95 -8.08
C TRP A 186 -6.30 18.95 -8.51
N PHE A 187 -6.15 18.76 -9.82
CA PHE A 187 -5.11 17.91 -10.40
C PHE A 187 -3.79 18.65 -10.65
N SER A 188 -3.72 19.97 -10.37
CA SER A 188 -2.46 20.70 -10.44
C SER A 188 -1.47 20.16 -9.41
N PRO A 189 -0.24 19.76 -9.80
CA PRO A 189 0.78 19.30 -8.87
C PRO A 189 1.34 20.46 -8.02
N ILE A 190 1.04 21.70 -8.37
CA ILE A 190 1.46 22.91 -7.66
C ILE A 190 0.23 23.50 -6.97
N PRO A 191 0.12 23.36 -5.64
CA PRO A 191 -0.92 24.00 -4.86
C PRO A 191 -0.63 25.50 -4.66
N PRO A 192 -1.61 26.31 -4.22
CA PRO A 192 -1.44 27.73 -3.93
C PRO A 192 -0.38 28.04 -2.87
N SER A 193 -0.09 27.07 -1.99
CA SER A 193 1.00 27.14 -1.00
C SER A 193 2.40 27.01 -1.61
N GLY A 194 2.51 26.92 -2.94
CA GLY A 194 3.78 26.90 -3.67
C GLY A 194 4.63 25.69 -3.33
N PHE A 195 5.96 25.86 -3.34
CA PHE A 195 6.92 24.77 -3.15
C PHE A 195 6.76 24.03 -1.82
N ALA A 196 6.40 24.73 -0.74
CA ALA A 196 6.17 24.11 0.58
C ALA A 196 4.96 23.16 0.55
N GLY A 197 3.90 23.49 -0.19
CA GLY A 197 2.77 22.60 -0.40
C GLY A 197 3.13 21.39 -1.27
N VAL A 198 3.93 21.60 -2.32
CA VAL A 198 4.43 20.51 -3.17
C VAL A 198 5.20 19.50 -2.34
N THR A 199 6.15 19.94 -1.50
CA THR A 199 6.97 19.03 -0.70
C THR A 199 6.17 18.32 0.38
N ALA A 200 5.31 19.05 1.11
CA ALA A 200 4.44 18.45 2.13
C ALA A 200 3.49 17.41 1.52
N GLY A 201 2.82 17.75 0.41
CA GLY A 201 1.94 16.85 -0.32
C GLY A 201 2.67 15.63 -0.88
N ALA A 202 3.89 15.80 -1.42
CA ALA A 202 4.69 14.70 -1.94
C ALA A 202 5.08 13.70 -0.85
N ILE A 203 5.46 14.14 0.35
CA ILE A 203 5.79 13.23 1.46
C ILE A 203 4.58 12.36 1.83
N VAL A 204 3.40 12.97 1.92
CA VAL A 204 2.17 12.22 2.20
C VAL A 204 1.82 11.28 1.04
N ALA A 205 1.93 11.74 -0.20
CA ALA A 205 1.66 10.93 -1.39
C ALA A 205 2.63 9.73 -1.51
N LEU A 206 3.90 9.87 -1.12
CA LEU A 206 4.84 8.73 -1.08
C LEU A 206 4.38 7.66 -0.09
N PHE A 207 3.83 8.06 1.05
CA PHE A 207 3.26 7.13 2.03
C PHE A 207 2.03 6.39 1.49
N TYR A 208 1.17 7.05 0.70
CA TYR A 208 0.03 6.39 0.04
C TYR A 208 0.46 5.20 -0.83
N PHE A 209 1.61 5.31 -1.50
CA PHE A 209 2.10 4.27 -2.40
C PHE A 209 3.12 3.34 -1.73
N TRP A 210 3.23 3.32 -0.40
CA TRP A 210 4.14 2.38 0.27
C TRP A 210 3.69 0.93 0.05
N GLY A 211 4.60 -0.02 -0.18
CA GLY A 211 4.33 -1.46 0.00
C GLY A 211 4.02 -2.28 -1.24
N TRP A 212 3.99 -1.69 -2.44
CA TRP A 212 3.84 -2.44 -3.70
C TRP A 212 5.03 -3.37 -4.00
N ASP A 213 6.18 -3.08 -3.40
CA ASP A 213 7.46 -3.75 -3.60
C ASP A 213 7.55 -5.14 -2.94
N VAL A 214 6.58 -5.49 -2.09
CA VAL A 214 6.42 -6.83 -1.51
C VAL A 214 6.40 -7.94 -2.57
N THR A 215 5.97 -7.63 -3.79
CA THR A 215 6.00 -8.53 -4.94
C THR A 215 7.40 -9.03 -5.26
N ALA A 216 8.42 -8.19 -5.11
CA ALA A 216 9.81 -8.55 -5.39
C ALA A 216 10.34 -9.61 -4.42
N ASN A 217 9.92 -9.55 -3.16
CA ASN A 217 10.30 -10.54 -2.14
C ASN A 217 9.67 -11.92 -2.38
N LEU A 218 8.55 -11.98 -3.11
CA LEU A 218 7.85 -13.22 -3.46
C LEU A 218 8.22 -13.75 -4.86
N SER A 219 9.30 -13.23 -5.44
CA SER A 219 9.72 -13.58 -6.80
C SER A 219 9.99 -15.08 -6.97
N GLU A 220 10.58 -15.75 -5.99
CA GLU A 220 10.92 -17.19 -6.06
C GLU A 220 9.69 -18.12 -6.06
N GLU A 221 8.56 -17.64 -5.54
CA GLU A 221 7.31 -18.39 -5.40
C GLU A 221 6.31 -18.02 -6.51
N THR A 222 6.64 -17.02 -7.33
CA THR A 222 5.83 -16.51 -8.43
C THR A 222 6.16 -17.17 -9.76
N VAL A 223 5.11 -17.53 -10.51
CA VAL A 223 5.24 -17.99 -11.90
C VAL A 223 5.92 -16.92 -12.74
N ASP A 224 6.92 -17.29 -13.56
CA ASP A 224 7.66 -16.32 -14.39
C ASP A 224 8.39 -15.27 -13.51
N ARG A 225 9.19 -15.77 -12.55
CA ARG A 225 9.88 -15.01 -11.50
C ARG A 225 10.62 -13.75 -11.94
N SER A 226 11.08 -13.67 -13.19
CA SER A 226 11.84 -12.53 -13.71
C SER A 226 10.95 -11.37 -14.15
N ARG A 227 9.72 -11.64 -14.61
CA ARG A 227 8.83 -10.61 -15.15
C ARG A 227 7.58 -10.41 -14.32
N ALA A 228 6.97 -11.49 -13.82
CA ALA A 228 5.68 -11.42 -13.16
C ALA A 228 5.67 -10.57 -11.88
N PRO A 229 6.68 -10.62 -10.99
CA PRO A 229 6.73 -9.75 -9.81
C PRO A 229 6.72 -8.27 -10.17
N GLY A 230 7.62 -7.84 -11.07
CA GLY A 230 7.70 -6.43 -11.46
C GLY A 230 6.48 -5.94 -12.24
N ILE A 231 5.91 -6.78 -13.13
CA ILE A 231 4.64 -6.46 -13.82
C ILE A 231 3.49 -6.42 -12.81
N GLY A 232 3.48 -7.30 -11.81
CA GLY A 232 2.52 -7.32 -10.72
C GLY A 232 2.56 -6.02 -9.91
N GLY A 233 3.75 -5.58 -9.50
CA GLY A 233 3.96 -4.29 -8.83
C GLY A 233 3.43 -3.12 -9.65
N LEU A 234 3.80 -3.03 -10.93
CA LEU A 234 3.32 -1.97 -11.82
C LEU A 234 1.79 -1.97 -11.99
N ARG A 235 1.17 -3.15 -12.18
CA ARG A 235 -0.28 -3.28 -12.29
C ARG A 235 -0.98 -2.90 -10.99
N GLY A 236 -0.45 -3.33 -9.86
CA GLY A 236 -0.96 -2.95 -8.54
C GLY A 236 -0.92 -1.44 -8.33
N MET A 237 0.19 -0.80 -8.70
CA MET A 237 0.30 0.66 -8.65
C MET A 237 -0.74 1.40 -9.49
N PHE A 238 -1.10 0.90 -10.68
CA PHE A 238 -2.19 1.49 -11.46
C PHE A 238 -3.55 1.36 -10.76
N ILE A 239 -3.82 0.21 -10.14
CA ILE A 239 -5.05 -0.01 -9.36
C ILE A 239 -5.09 0.95 -8.16
N LEU A 240 -3.98 1.05 -7.42
CA LEU A 240 -3.84 1.95 -6.27
C LEU A 240 -4.04 3.41 -6.66
N LEU A 241 -3.40 3.86 -7.75
CA LEU A 241 -3.58 5.22 -8.26
C LEU A 241 -5.05 5.50 -8.58
N ALA A 242 -5.72 4.59 -9.29
CA ALA A 242 -7.13 4.74 -9.63
C ALA A 242 -8.01 4.85 -8.38
N LEU A 243 -7.78 3.99 -7.38
CA LEU A 243 -8.53 4.01 -6.12
C LEU A 243 -8.27 5.30 -5.32
N PHE A 244 -7.01 5.71 -5.19
CA PHE A 244 -6.67 6.92 -4.43
C PHE A 244 -7.22 8.18 -5.07
N ILE A 245 -7.14 8.30 -6.40
CA ILE A 245 -7.74 9.43 -7.10
C ILE A 245 -9.26 9.40 -6.93
N ALA A 246 -9.91 8.25 -7.14
CA ALA A 246 -11.36 8.13 -7.02
C ALA A 246 -11.86 8.49 -5.60
N MET A 247 -11.08 8.20 -4.57
CA MET A 247 -11.43 8.50 -3.18
C MET A 247 -11.20 9.97 -2.78
N GLN A 248 -10.37 10.71 -3.54
CA GLN A 248 -10.14 12.14 -3.32
C GLN A 248 -11.10 13.06 -4.10
N LEU A 249 -11.97 12.51 -4.94
CA LEU A 249 -12.98 13.25 -5.72
C LEU A 249 -14.34 13.21 -5.02
#